data_AF-A0A939PCU3-F1
#
_entry.id   AF-A0A939PCU3-F1
#
_cell.length_a   1.000
_cell.length_b   1.000
_cell.length_c   1.000
_cell.angle_alpha   90.00
_cell.angle_beta   90.00
_cell.angle_gamma   90.00
#
_symmetry.space_group_name_H-M   'P 1'
#
loop_
_entity.id
_entity.type
_entity.pdbx_description
1 polymer ?
#
loop_
_entity_poly.entity_id
_entity_poly.type
_entity_poly.pdbx_seq_one_letter_code
_entity_poly.pdbx_strand_id
1 'polypeptide(L)' 'MSTQTKLVIGGVVVGFLTLFIFPWWLSALIILGVLGAPAVAYLMLDPSQRKRVRAQGRKRLGS' A
#
# COMPACT_ATOMS: atom_id res chain seq x y z
N MET A 1 3.12 -18.65 -12.07
CA MET A 1 3.29 -17.70 -10.94
C MET A 1 1.94 -17.11 -10.58
N SER A 2 1.59 -17.09 -9.29
CA SER A 2 0.33 -16.48 -8.84
C SER A 2 0.35 -14.96 -9.10
N THR A 3 -0.83 -14.34 -9.22
CA THR A 3 -0.94 -12.88 -9.37
C THR A 3 -0.27 -12.15 -8.21
N GLN A 4 -0.37 -12.69 -6.99
CA GLN A 4 0.29 -12.15 -5.81
C GLN A 4 1.83 -12.21 -5.94
N THR A 5 2.39 -13.32 -6.43
CA THR A 5 3.83 -13.41 -6.68
C THR A 5 4.30 -12.36 -7.69
N LYS A 6 3.54 -12.14 -8.77
CA LYS A 6 3.88 -11.09 -9.76
C LYS A 6 3.84 -9.70 -9.15
N LEU A 7 2.84 -9.39 -8.32
CA LEU A 7 2.74 -8.09 -7.63
C LEU A 7 3.89 -7.87 -6.64
N VAL A 8 4.27 -8.89 -5.87
CA VAL A 8 5.40 -8.81 -4.96
C VAL A 8 6.69 -8.54 -5.73
N ILE A 9 6.95 -9.31 -6.80
CA ILE A 9 8.13 -9.12 -7.65
C ILE A 9 8.14 -7.71 -8.25
N GLY A 10 7.00 -7.25 -8.80
CA GLY A 10 6.87 -5.92 -9.38
C GLY A 10 7.15 -4.82 -8.36
N GLY A 11 6.58 -4.92 -7.15
CA GLY A 11 6.83 -3.97 -6.07
C GLY A 11 8.30 -3.91 -5.65
N VAL A 12 8.97 -5.07 -5.55
CA VAL A 12 10.39 -5.14 -5.21
C VAL A 12 11.25 -4.50 -6.31
N VAL A 13 11.00 -4.82 -7.58
CA VAL A 13 11.74 -4.24 -8.71
C VAL A 13 11.58 -2.72 -8.75
N VAL A 14 10.34 -2.21 -8.62
CA VAL A 14 10.07 -0.77 -8.60
C VAL A 14 10.74 -0.10 -7.40
N GLY A 15 10.73 -0.74 -6.23
CA GLY A 15 11.41 -0.25 -5.03
C GLY A 15 12.91 -0.07 -5.24
N PHE A 16 13.59 -1.08 -5.81
CA PHE A 16 15.02 -0.99 -6.11
C PHE A 16 15.33 0.05 -7.20
N LEU A 17 14.54 0.11 -8.26
CA LEU A 17 14.72 1.14 -9.29
C LEU A 17 14.57 2.55 -8.70
N THR A 18 13.62 2.75 -7.79
CA THR A 18 13.43 4.04 -7.11
C THR A 18 14.64 4.42 -6.25
N LEU A 19 15.25 3.45 -5.56
CA LEU A 19 16.48 3.67 -4.79
C LEU A 19 17.69 3.98 -5.68
N PHE A 20 17.72 3.43 -6.89
CA PHE A 20 18.85 3.61 -7.83
C PHE A 20 18.75 4.91 -8.63
N ILE A 21 17.55 5.35 -9.00
CA ILE A 21 17.32 6.51 -9.88
C ILE A 21 17.35 7.83 -9.10
N PHE A 22 16.85 7.85 -7.87
CA PHE A 22 16.68 9.08 -7.08
C PHE A 22 17.71 9.18 -5.94
N PRO A 23 18.00 10.41 -5.46
CA PRO A 23 18.81 10.57 -4.25
C PRO A 23 18.09 9.96 -3.04
N TRP A 24 18.88 9.47 -2.07
CA TRP A 24 18.40 8.67 -0.95
C TRP A 24 17.21 9.28 -0.19
N TRP A 25 17.20 10.60 0.01
CA TRP A 25 16.14 11.31 0.72
C TRP A 25 14.82 11.29 -0.05
N LEU A 26 14.88 11.43 -1.38
CA LEU A 26 13.68 11.43 -2.23
C LEU A 26 13.13 10.02 -2.36
N SER A 27 14.00 9.02 -2.54
CA SER A 27 13.58 7.61 -2.54
C SER A 27 12.91 7.23 -1.21
N ALA A 28 13.45 7.69 -0.07
CA ALA A 28 12.84 7.48 1.24
C ALA A 28 11.44 8.10 1.32
N LEU A 29 11.25 9.32 0.83
CA LEU A 29 9.94 9.98 0.79
C LEU A 29 8.93 9.25 -0.11
N ILE A 30 9.37 8.78 -1.28
CA ILE A 30 8.51 8.01 -2.20
C ILE A 30 8.05 6.71 -1.53
N ILE A 31 8.99 5.96 -0.95
CA ILE A 31 8.68 4.70 -0.25
C ILE A 31 7.72 4.96 0.92
N LEU A 32 7.98 5.99 1.73
CA LEU A 32 7.12 6.37 2.84
C LEU A 32 5.71 6.76 2.35
N GLY A 33 5.62 7.51 1.26
CA GLY A 33 4.35 7.89 0.64
C GLY A 33 3.55 6.68 0.16
N VAL A 34 4.18 5.74 -0.54
CA VAL A 34 3.52 4.52 -1.03
C VAL A 34 3.05 3.64 0.12
N LEU A 35 3.89 3.44 1.14
CA LEU A 35 3.53 2.64 2.32
C LEU A 35 2.46 3.30 3.19
N GLY A 36 2.50 4.64 3.29
CA GLY A 36 1.54 5.43 4.05
C GLY A 36 0.22 5.69 3.32
N ALA A 37 0.19 5.54 1.99
CA ALA A 37 -0.99 5.85 1.17
C ALA A 37 -2.27 5.15 1.65
N PRO A 38 -2.29 3.85 2.01
CA PRO A 38 -3.51 3.21 2.51
C PRO A 38 -4.01 3.80 3.83
N ALA A 39 -3.09 4.19 4.73
CA ALA A 39 -3.44 4.79 6.00
C ALA A 39 -4.03 6.19 5.79
N VAL A 40 -3.39 7.02 4.96
CA VAL A 40 -3.89 8.35 4.62
C VAL A 40 -5.25 8.25 3.92
N ALA A 41 -5.38 7.36 2.93
CA ALA A 41 -6.64 7.12 2.24
C ALA A 41 -7.75 6.71 3.21
N TYR A 42 -7.45 5.81 4.15
CA TYR A 42 -8.40 5.40 5.19
C TYR A 42 -8.83 6.56 6.10
N LEU A 43 -7.88 7.44 6.45
CA LEU A 43 -8.16 8.61 7.28
C LEU A 43 -9.00 9.65 6.53
N MET A 44 -8.85 9.76 5.22
CA MET A 44 -9.67 10.62 4.35
C MET A 44 -11.09 10.10 4.11
N LEU A 45 -11.39 8.83 4.43
CA LEU A 45 -12.73 8.28 4.26
C LEU A 45 -13.75 8.92 5.23
N ASP A 46 -14.95 9.17 4.71
CA ASP A 46 -16.10 9.55 5.54
C ASP A 46 -16.44 8.43 6.56
N PRO A 47 -17.08 8.77 7.69
CA PRO A 47 -17.48 7.78 8.70
C PRO A 47 -18.31 6.62 8.12
N SER A 48 -19.16 6.89 7.13
CA SER A 48 -20.00 5.89 6.45
C SER A 48 -19.16 4.90 5.61
N GLN A 49 -18.17 5.39 4.88
CA GLN A 49 -17.24 4.57 4.07
C GLN A 49 -16.33 3.73 4.97
N ARG A 50 -15.79 4.36 6.03
CA ARG A 50 -14.94 3.71 7.02
C ARG A 50 -15.65 2.55 7.72
N LYS A 51 -16.93 2.70 8.02
CA LYS A 51 -17.79 1.63 8.58
C LYS A 51 -17.89 0.44 7.62
N ARG A 52 -18.06 0.69 6.31
CA ARG A 52 -18.12 -0.36 5.28
C ARG A 52 -16.80 -1.12 5.17
N VAL A 53 -15.66 -0.42 5.14
CA VAL A 53 -14.33 -1.03 5.10
C VAL A 53 -14.09 -1.93 6.33
N ARG A 54 -14.40 -1.43 7.53
CA ARG A 54 -14.31 -2.23 8.77
C ARG A 54 -15.21 -3.46 8.75
N ALA A 55 -16.44 -3.33 8.23
CA ALA A 55 -17.36 -4.44 8.11
C ALA A 55 -16.87 -5.51 7.12
N GLN A 56 -16.28 -5.12 5.98
CA GLN A 56 -15.67 -6.05 5.04
C GLN A 56 -14.48 -6.80 5.66
N GLY A 57 -13.63 -6.11 6.42
CA GLY A 57 -12.53 -6.75 7.15
C GLY A 57 -13.01 -7.85 8.10
N ARG A 58 -14.08 -7.59 8.87
CA ARG A 58 -14.66 -8.58 9.79
C ARG A 58 -15.22 -9.82 9.09
N LYS A 59 -15.80 -9.67 7.89
CA LYS A 59 -16.32 -10.82 7.12
C LYS A 59 -15.22 -11.81 6.69
N ARG A 60 -13.97 -11.36 6.62
CA ARG A 60 -12.80 -12.19 6.23
C ARG A 60 -12.09 -12.87 7.40
N LEU A 61 -12.46 -12.56 8.65
CA LEU A 61 -11.84 -13.13 9.86
C LEU A 61 -12.60 -14.37 10.41
N GLY A 62 -13.79 -14.65 9.87
CA GLY A 62 -14.62 -15.82 10.23
C GLY A 62 -14.80 -16.82 9.08
N SER A 63 -13.99 -16.71 8.04
CA SER A 63 -13.87 -17.61 6.88
C SER A 63 -12.47 -18.19 6.84
#